data_AF-A0A9D1EWG7-F1
#
_entry.id   AF-A0A9D1EWG7-F1
#
_cell.length_a   1.000
_cell.length_b   1.000
_cell.length_c   1.000
_cell.angle_alpha   90.00
_cell.angle_beta   90.00
_cell.angle_gamma   90.00
#
_symmetry.space_group_name_H-M   'P 1'
#
loop_
_entity.id
_entity.type
_entity.pdbx_description
1 polymer ?
#
loop_
_entity_poly.entity_id
_entity_poly.type
_entity_poly.pdbx_seq_one_letter_code
_entity_poly.pdbx_strand_id
1 'polypeptide(L)'
;MQQYQFEKIFSQMANEFGKIQKGKEDMYSLLLFTIESNLLKVHRENPASNSRRLQEAIALALFRLKERYTGETFSTESFRNPDNGRLEYAMLMATDPFTNQELADAMTKAGADLEDRAFLRQYYRNPILCLLRIKDSVDFWMKQYGSDGYFHFLEGQTGELVTDNKLNFTFQL
;
A
#
# COMPACT_ATOMS: atom_id res chain seq x y z
N MET A 1 7.68 -19.40 -9.16
CA MET A 1 8.62 -18.26 -9.34
C MET A 1 8.07 -16.94 -8.83
N GLN A 2 6.81 -16.59 -9.13
CA GLN A 2 6.16 -15.35 -8.66
C GLN A 2 6.16 -15.19 -7.13
N GLN A 3 5.73 -16.23 -6.39
CA GLN A 3 5.67 -16.17 -4.92
C GLN A 3 7.04 -15.93 -4.28
N TYR A 4 8.13 -16.50 -4.82
CA TYR A 4 9.48 -16.26 -4.31
C TYR A 4 9.91 -14.80 -4.44
N GLN A 5 9.55 -14.14 -5.55
CA GLN A 5 9.86 -12.73 -5.75
C GLN A 5 9.06 -11.81 -4.81
N PHE A 6 7.81 -12.17 -4.51
CA PHE A 6 6.99 -11.47 -3.53
C PHE A 6 7.55 -11.62 -2.11
N GLU A 7 7.88 -12.83 -1.68
CA GLU A 7 8.52 -13.05 -0.37
C GLU A 7 9.87 -12.32 -0.25
N LYS A 8 10.62 -12.25 -1.36
CA LYS A 8 11.88 -11.50 -1.42
C LYS A 8 11.66 -10.00 -1.19
N ILE A 9 10.70 -9.36 -1.86
CA ILE A 9 10.48 -7.92 -1.67
C ILE A 9 9.94 -7.61 -0.26
N PHE A 10 9.05 -8.44 0.28
CA PHE A 10 8.58 -8.28 1.67
C PHE A 10 9.73 -8.36 2.67
N SER A 11 10.61 -9.36 2.51
CA SER A 11 11.77 -9.54 3.39
C SER A 11 12.78 -8.40 3.25
N GLN A 12 13.05 -7.96 2.02
CA GLN A 12 13.95 -6.83 1.76
C GLN A 12 13.45 -5.54 2.42
N MET A 13 12.15 -5.22 2.25
CA MET A 13 11.54 -4.03 2.82
C MET A 13 11.50 -4.07 4.35
N ALA A 14 11.17 -5.23 4.93
CA ALA A 14 11.17 -5.41 6.37
C ALA A 14 12.59 -5.29 6.96
N ASN A 15 13.61 -5.79 6.26
CA ASN A 15 15.00 -5.65 6.69
C ASN A 15 15.50 -4.21 6.57
N GLU A 16 15.09 -3.48 5.54
CA GLU A 16 15.55 -2.11 5.29
C GLU A 16 14.86 -1.07 6.19
N PHE A 17 13.55 -1.16 6.37
CA PHE A 17 12.75 -0.14 7.07
C PHE A 17 12.21 -0.60 8.44
N GLY A 18 12.25 -1.90 8.71
CA GLY A 18 11.67 -2.52 9.89
C GLY A 18 10.21 -2.92 9.71
N LYS A 19 9.50 -3.06 10.84
CA LYS A 19 8.06 -3.30 10.92
C LYS A 19 7.46 -2.40 11.99
N ILE A 20 6.17 -2.07 11.85
CA ILE A 20 5.42 -1.41 12.92
C ILE A 20 5.39 -2.36 14.12
N GLN A 21 5.91 -1.90 15.25
CA GLN A 21 5.86 -2.67 16.49
C GLN A 21 4.43 -2.71 17.01
N LYS A 22 4.03 -3.85 17.59
CA LYS A 22 2.73 -4.00 18.21
C LYS A 22 2.53 -2.94 19.30
N GLY A 23 1.39 -2.24 19.27
CA GLY A 23 1.08 -1.13 20.16
C GLY A 23 1.69 0.21 19.76
N LYS A 24 2.24 0.32 18.54
CA LYS A 24 2.77 1.56 17.94
C LYS A 24 2.03 1.96 16.67
N GLU A 25 0.92 1.30 16.36
CA GLU A 25 0.07 1.58 15.20
C GLU A 25 -0.54 2.98 15.23
N ASP A 26 -0.75 3.57 16.42
CA ASP A 26 -1.38 4.89 16.59
C ASP A 26 -0.69 6.00 15.77
N MET A 27 0.64 5.94 15.65
CA MET A 27 1.41 6.92 14.85
C MET A 27 1.15 6.82 13.35
N TYR A 28 0.58 5.70 12.90
CA TYR A 28 0.30 5.39 11.50
C TYR A 28 -1.20 5.34 11.19
N SER A 29 -2.08 5.53 12.19
CA SER A 29 -3.53 5.32 12.06
C SER A 29 -4.15 6.09 10.90
N LEU A 30 -3.78 7.36 10.70
CA LEU A 30 -4.31 8.16 9.60
C LEU A 30 -3.89 7.60 8.23
N LEU A 31 -2.62 7.19 8.10
CA LEU A 31 -2.08 6.63 6.87
C LEU A 31 -2.66 5.23 6.58
N LEU A 32 -2.73 4.37 7.59
CA LEU A 32 -3.38 3.06 7.49
C LEU A 32 -4.84 3.21 7.07
N PHE A 33 -5.61 4.06 7.75
CA PHE A 33 -7.01 4.31 7.40
C PHE A 33 -7.17 4.85 5.98
N THR A 34 -6.28 5.75 5.53
CA THR A 34 -6.32 6.28 4.16
C THR A 34 -6.09 5.17 3.13
N ILE A 35 -5.10 4.30 3.35
CA ILE A 35 -4.83 3.18 2.45
C ILE A 35 -5.98 2.16 2.47
N GLU A 36 -6.41 1.75 3.66
CA GLU A 36 -7.46 0.73 3.84
C GLU A 36 -8.82 1.19 3.32
N SER A 37 -9.18 2.47 3.51
CA SER A 37 -10.41 3.03 2.95
C SER A 37 -10.38 3.04 1.41
N ASN A 38 -9.26 3.44 0.79
CA ASN A 38 -9.10 3.37 -0.66
C ASN A 38 -9.22 1.94 -1.20
N LEU A 39 -8.59 0.98 -0.51
CA LEU A 39 -8.69 -0.44 -0.85
C LEU A 39 -10.14 -0.94 -0.78
N LEU A 40 -10.85 -0.57 0.29
CA LEU A 40 -12.25 -0.97 0.48
C LEU A 40 -13.17 -0.39 -0.60
N LYS A 41 -12.99 0.88 -0.97
CA LYS A 41 -13.73 1.52 -2.08
C LYS A 41 -13.57 0.73 -3.38
N VAL A 42 -12.32 0.42 -3.75
CA VAL A 42 -12.04 -0.34 -4.97
C VAL A 42 -12.61 -1.76 -4.91
N HIS A 43 -12.50 -2.43 -3.76
CA HIS A 43 -13.03 -3.78 -3.59
C HIS A 43 -14.55 -3.83 -3.70
N ARG A 44 -15.28 -2.86 -3.10
CA ARG A 44 -16.75 -2.78 -3.21
C ARG A 44 -17.22 -2.68 -4.65
N GLU A 45 -16.52 -1.90 -5.47
CA GLU A 45 -16.82 -1.80 -6.91
C GLU A 45 -16.35 -3.03 -7.70
N ASN A 46 -15.34 -3.76 -7.19
CA ASN A 46 -14.70 -4.88 -7.89
C ASN A 46 -14.40 -6.05 -6.94
N PRO A 47 -15.38 -6.88 -6.56
CA PRO A 47 -15.17 -7.95 -5.58
C PRO A 47 -14.12 -9.01 -5.98
N ALA A 48 -13.78 -9.11 -7.27
CA ALA A 48 -12.69 -9.95 -7.76
C ALA A 48 -11.30 -9.47 -7.28
N SER A 49 -11.15 -8.18 -6.99
CA SER A 49 -10.03 -7.57 -6.28
C SER A 49 -10.07 -7.94 -4.79
N ASN A 50 -9.95 -9.23 -4.50
CA ASN A 50 -10.04 -9.81 -3.16
C ASN A 50 -8.70 -9.83 -2.40
N SER A 51 -8.72 -10.32 -1.16
CA SER A 51 -7.54 -10.36 -0.29
C SER A 51 -6.34 -11.09 -0.90
N ARG A 52 -6.58 -12.18 -1.66
CA ARG A 52 -5.52 -12.88 -2.39
C ARG A 52 -4.87 -11.99 -3.46
N ARG A 53 -5.65 -11.17 -4.17
CA ARG A 53 -5.11 -10.20 -5.15
C ARG A 53 -4.41 -9.05 -4.44
N LEU A 54 -4.90 -8.63 -3.27
CA LEU A 54 -4.27 -7.60 -2.46
C LEU A 54 -2.86 -7.96 -2.03
N GLN A 55 -2.61 -9.21 -1.63
CA GLN A 55 -1.26 -9.67 -1.28
C GLN A 55 -0.26 -9.46 -2.43
N GLU A 56 -0.67 -9.74 -3.68
CA GLU A 56 0.14 -9.49 -4.88
C GLU A 56 0.31 -7.99 -5.13
N ALA A 57 -0.77 -7.22 -4.99
CA ALA A 57 -0.76 -5.77 -5.17
C ALA A 57 0.19 -5.07 -4.20
N ILE A 58 0.29 -5.54 -2.95
CA ILE A 58 1.22 -4.97 -1.96
C ILE A 58 2.67 -5.21 -2.42
N ALA A 59 2.99 -6.41 -2.92
CA ALA A 59 4.32 -6.67 -3.46
C ALA A 59 4.65 -5.76 -4.65
N LEU A 60 3.68 -5.57 -5.57
CA LEU A 60 3.83 -4.67 -6.72
C LEU A 60 4.05 -3.22 -6.29
N ALA A 61 3.27 -2.73 -5.32
CA ALA A 61 3.43 -1.40 -4.75
C ALA A 61 4.82 -1.24 -4.11
N LEU A 62 5.30 -2.21 -3.33
CA LEU A 62 6.63 -2.16 -2.73
C LEU A 62 7.76 -2.15 -3.77
N PHE A 63 7.63 -2.90 -4.86
CA PHE A 63 8.56 -2.78 -5.98
C PHE A 63 8.52 -1.36 -6.56
N ARG A 64 7.33 -0.83 -6.84
CA ARG A 64 7.17 0.53 -7.40
C ARG A 64 7.84 1.58 -6.50
N LEU A 65 7.56 1.55 -5.19
CA LEU A 65 8.16 2.48 -4.24
C LEU A 65 9.69 2.34 -4.22
N LYS A 66 10.21 1.11 -4.29
CA LYS A 66 11.64 0.86 -4.39
C LYS A 66 12.27 1.51 -5.61
N GLU A 67 11.66 1.35 -6.79
CA GLU A 67 12.13 1.99 -8.02
C GLU A 67 12.28 3.51 -7.85
N ARG A 68 11.35 4.16 -7.14
CA ARG A 68 11.39 5.61 -6.91
C ARG A 68 12.61 6.05 -6.11
N TYR A 69 12.88 5.40 -4.98
CA TYR A 69 13.96 5.85 -4.09
C TYR A 69 15.33 5.26 -4.41
N THR A 70 15.43 4.17 -5.17
CA THR A 70 16.72 3.60 -5.59
C THR A 70 17.09 3.95 -7.03
N GLY A 71 16.11 4.17 -7.90
CA GLY A 71 16.28 4.25 -9.35
C GLY A 71 16.55 2.91 -10.03
N GLU A 72 16.47 1.79 -9.30
CA GLU A 72 16.49 0.45 -9.89
C GLU A 72 15.21 0.20 -10.69
N THR A 73 15.24 -0.70 -11.67
CA THR A 73 14.05 -1.16 -12.42
C THR A 73 13.80 -2.63 -12.13
N PHE A 74 12.53 -3.01 -11.93
CA PHE A 74 12.12 -4.40 -11.71
C PHE A 74 11.13 -4.86 -12.77
N SER A 75 11.35 -6.07 -13.30
CA SER A 75 10.40 -6.71 -14.21
C SER A 75 9.22 -7.28 -13.42
N THR A 76 8.13 -6.52 -13.32
CA THR A 76 6.92 -6.91 -12.57
C THR A 76 5.67 -7.11 -13.43
N GLU A 77 5.75 -6.81 -14.73
CA GLU A 77 4.61 -6.81 -15.65
C GLU A 77 3.90 -8.16 -15.74
N SER A 78 4.65 -9.27 -15.73
CA SER A 78 4.09 -10.63 -15.78
C SER A 78 3.28 -11.01 -14.55
N PHE A 79 3.31 -10.20 -13.48
CA PHE A 79 2.58 -10.43 -12.25
C PHE A 79 1.31 -9.57 -12.13
N ARG A 80 1.13 -8.60 -13.04
CA ARG A 80 -0.01 -7.69 -13.03
C ARG A 80 -1.21 -8.33 -13.73
N ASN A 81 -2.37 -8.17 -13.13
CA ASN A 81 -3.68 -8.44 -13.73
C ASN A 81 -4.63 -7.30 -13.33
N PRO A 82 -5.82 -7.20 -13.94
CA PRO A 82 -6.75 -6.12 -13.61
C PRO A 82 -7.08 -6.04 -12.11
N ASP A 83 -7.21 -7.18 -11.43
CA ASP A 83 -7.69 -7.22 -10.05
C ASP A 83 -6.64 -6.76 -9.04
N ASN A 84 -5.38 -7.17 -9.19
CA ASN A 84 -4.30 -6.67 -8.35
C ASN A 84 -3.84 -5.26 -8.76
N GLY A 85 -3.94 -4.91 -10.05
CA GLY A 85 -3.59 -3.59 -10.55
C GLY A 85 -4.48 -2.47 -10.00
N ARG A 86 -5.80 -2.70 -9.87
CA ARG A 86 -6.72 -1.75 -9.23
C ARG A 86 -6.34 -1.48 -7.77
N LEU A 87 -5.99 -2.55 -7.03
CA LEU A 87 -5.63 -2.45 -5.62
C LEU A 87 -4.27 -1.76 -5.43
N GLU A 88 -3.30 -2.07 -6.29
CA GLU A 88 -2.01 -1.38 -6.30
C GLU A 88 -2.20 0.11 -6.54
N TYR A 89 -2.99 0.47 -7.57
CA TYR A 89 -3.31 1.85 -7.86
C TYR A 89 -3.97 2.56 -6.68
N ALA A 90 -4.91 1.92 -5.97
CA ALA A 90 -5.55 2.49 -4.78
C ALA A 90 -4.55 2.81 -3.64
N MET A 91 -3.57 1.94 -3.41
CA MET A 91 -2.53 2.15 -2.39
C MET A 91 -1.55 3.25 -2.82
N LEU A 92 -1.16 3.28 -4.09
CA LEU A 92 -0.27 4.30 -4.64
C LEU A 92 -0.96 5.67 -4.68
N MET A 93 -2.26 5.74 -4.98
CA MET A 93 -3.02 6.99 -4.89
C MET A 93 -2.99 7.59 -3.49
N ALA A 94 -2.90 6.77 -2.44
CA ALA A 94 -2.82 7.25 -1.07
C ALA A 94 -1.44 7.81 -0.68
N THR A 95 -0.36 7.38 -1.35
CA THR A 95 0.99 7.47 -0.79
C THR A 95 2.10 7.85 -1.78
N ASP A 96 1.88 7.70 -3.07
CA ASP A 96 2.90 7.88 -4.11
C ASP A 96 2.65 9.18 -4.89
N PRO A 97 3.49 10.23 -4.71
CA PRO A 97 3.33 11.50 -5.44
C PRO A 97 3.44 11.32 -6.95
N PHE A 98 4.13 10.29 -7.45
CA PHE A 98 4.22 10.03 -8.89
C PHE A 98 2.98 9.36 -9.49
N THR A 99 2.07 8.88 -8.63
CA THR A 99 0.78 8.33 -9.04
C THR A 99 -0.34 9.33 -8.78
N ASN A 100 -0.23 10.14 -7.72
CA ASN A 100 -1.22 11.13 -7.33
C ASN A 100 -0.66 12.56 -7.46
N GLN A 101 -1.12 13.29 -8.47
CA GLN A 101 -0.70 14.67 -8.72
C GLN A 101 -1.10 15.64 -7.60
N GLU A 102 -2.27 15.46 -6.96
CA GLU A 102 -2.69 16.32 -5.84
C GLU A 102 -1.74 16.17 -4.64
N LEU A 103 -1.27 14.94 -4.40
CA LEU A 103 -0.25 14.66 -3.39
C LEU A 103 1.10 15.29 -3.77
N ALA A 104 1.55 15.14 -5.03
CA ALA A 104 2.80 15.76 -5.49
C ALA A 104 2.79 17.28 -5.33
N ASP A 105 1.68 17.92 -5.72
CA ASP A 105 1.51 19.37 -5.60
C ASP A 105 1.54 19.81 -4.13
N ALA A 106 0.86 19.06 -3.25
CA ALA A 106 0.82 19.36 -1.82
C ALA A 106 2.20 19.20 -1.16
N MET A 107 2.94 18.13 -1.50
CA MET A 107 4.30 17.88 -1.00
C MET A 107 5.27 18.97 -1.49
N THR A 108 5.25 19.30 -2.78
CA THR A 108 6.12 20.33 -3.36
C THR A 108 5.86 21.69 -2.74
N LYS A 109 4.59 22.06 -2.53
CA LYS A 109 4.21 23.29 -1.81
C LYS A 109 4.71 23.31 -0.37
N ALA A 110 4.83 22.14 0.27
CA ALA A 110 5.39 22.00 1.62
C ALA A 110 6.94 21.96 1.63
N GLY A 111 7.59 22.11 0.47
CA GLY A 111 9.05 22.17 0.35
C GLY A 111 9.73 20.82 0.14
N ALA A 112 8.99 19.77 -0.21
CA ALA A 112 9.56 18.47 -0.57
C ALA A 112 10.33 18.53 -1.90
N ASP A 113 11.51 17.91 -1.93
CA ASP A 113 12.27 17.67 -3.15
C ASP A 113 11.99 16.24 -3.66
N LEU A 114 11.13 16.13 -4.67
CA LEU A 114 10.75 14.84 -5.25
C LEU A 114 11.81 14.26 -6.21
N GLU A 115 12.88 15.00 -6.53
CA GLU A 115 14.01 14.50 -7.30
C GLU A 115 15.11 13.91 -6.40
N ASP A 116 15.17 14.33 -5.13
CA ASP A 116 16.09 13.79 -4.15
C ASP A 116 15.68 12.38 -3.68
N ARG A 117 16.47 11.39 -4.09
CA ARG A 117 16.30 9.99 -3.70
C ARG A 117 16.45 9.75 -2.19
N ALA A 118 17.26 10.54 -1.49
CA ALA A 118 17.41 10.43 -0.04
C ALA A 118 16.14 10.89 0.67
N PHE A 119 15.58 12.03 0.25
CA PHE A 119 14.27 12.48 0.68
C PHE A 119 13.19 11.42 0.39
N LEU A 120 13.09 10.91 -0.85
CA LEU A 120 12.10 9.89 -1.20
C LEU A 120 12.23 8.65 -0.32
N ARG A 121 13.46 8.19 -0.05
CA ARG A 121 13.71 7.05 0.83
C ARG A 121 13.21 7.31 2.24
N GLN A 122 13.41 8.51 2.77
CA GLN A 122 12.91 8.91 4.10
C GLN A 122 11.38 8.97 4.11
N TYR A 123 10.79 9.63 3.11
CA TYR A 123 9.35 9.77 2.96
C TYR A 123 8.65 8.41 2.88
N TYR A 124 9.11 7.51 2.00
CA TYR A 124 8.48 6.21 1.79
C TYR A 124 8.62 5.24 2.97
N ARG A 125 9.42 5.57 4.00
CA ARG A 125 9.52 4.75 5.21
C ARG A 125 8.14 4.47 5.81
N ASN A 126 7.32 5.50 6.02
CA ASN A 126 6.00 5.33 6.64
C ASN A 126 5.01 4.58 5.74
N PRO A 127 4.86 4.92 4.44
CA PRO A 127 4.12 4.10 3.48
C PRO A 127 4.53 2.63 3.47
N ILE A 128 5.83 2.33 3.38
CA ILE A 128 6.34 0.94 3.34
C ILE A 128 5.99 0.19 4.62
N LEU A 129 6.16 0.82 5.79
CA LEU A 129 5.78 0.21 7.07
C LEU A 129 4.28 -0.10 7.15
N CYS A 130 3.43 0.80 6.65
CA CYS A 130 1.98 0.57 6.60
C CYS A 130 1.61 -0.57 5.65
N LEU A 131 2.22 -0.61 4.46
CA LEU A 131 2.00 -1.69 3.49
C LEU A 131 2.41 -3.06 4.04
N LEU A 132 3.55 -3.15 4.74
CA LEU A 132 3.97 -4.38 5.42
C LEU A 132 3.01 -4.77 6.55
N ARG A 133 2.47 -3.80 7.30
CA ARG A 133 1.50 -4.06 8.37
C ARG A 133 0.16 -4.56 7.82
N ILE A 134 -0.30 -3.99 6.71
CA ILE A 134 -1.48 -4.43 5.97
C ILE A 134 -1.25 -5.84 5.44
N LYS A 135 -0.09 -6.13 4.84
CA LYS A 135 0.28 -7.48 4.38
C LYS A 135 0.18 -8.52 5.50
N ASP A 136 0.75 -8.23 6.67
CA ASP A 136 0.67 -9.14 7.82
C ASP A 136 -0.80 -9.36 8.26
N SER A 137 -1.67 -8.34 8.14
CA SER A 137 -3.11 -8.47 8.39
C SER A 137 -3.82 -9.31 7.32
N VAL A 138 -3.52 -9.07 6.04
CA VAL A 138 -4.06 -9.83 4.90
C VAL A 138 -3.77 -11.30 5.05
N ASP A 139 -2.51 -11.66 5.35
CA ASP A 139 -2.10 -13.04 5.57
C ASP A 139 -2.87 -13.71 6.73
N PHE A 140 -3.11 -12.96 7.82
CA PHE A 140 -3.84 -13.47 8.96
C PHE A 140 -5.31 -13.73 8.60
N TRP A 141 -6.01 -12.74 8.06
CA TRP A 141 -7.44 -12.86 7.76
C TRP A 141 -7.71 -13.81 6.59
N MET A 142 -6.78 -13.95 5.63
CA MET A 142 -6.89 -14.96 4.60
C MET A 142 -6.84 -16.39 5.16
N LYS A 143 -6.04 -16.63 6.20
CA LYS A 143 -5.98 -17.93 6.88
C LYS A 143 -7.26 -18.22 7.68
N GLN A 144 -7.89 -17.18 8.23
CA GLN A 144 -9.08 -17.35 9.08
C GLN A 144 -10.40 -17.40 8.27
N TYR A 145 -10.53 -16.59 7.22
CA TYR A 145 -11.81 -16.39 6.49
C TYR A 145 -11.68 -16.57 4.97
N GLY A 146 -10.59 -17.17 4.49
CA GLY A 146 -10.42 -17.54 3.09
C GLY A 146 -9.98 -16.39 2.18
N SER A 147 -10.18 -16.55 0.87
CA SER A 147 -9.55 -15.69 -0.16
C SER A 147 -9.93 -14.22 -0.10
N ASP A 148 -10.96 -13.87 0.65
CA ASP A 148 -11.46 -12.49 0.80
C ASP A 148 -11.57 -12.03 2.27
N GLY A 149 -10.91 -12.76 3.18
CA GLY A 149 -11.07 -12.55 4.61
C GLY A 149 -10.67 -11.16 5.11
N TYR A 150 -9.71 -10.50 4.48
CA TYR A 150 -9.27 -9.17 4.91
C TYR A 150 -10.30 -8.09 4.60
N PHE A 151 -10.99 -8.17 3.45
CA PHE A 151 -12.03 -7.21 3.12
C PHE A 151 -13.27 -7.40 4.00
N HIS A 152 -13.60 -8.64 4.38
CA HIS A 152 -14.62 -8.90 5.40
C HIS A 152 -14.26 -8.27 6.75
N PHE A 153 -13.00 -8.36 7.15
CA PHE A 153 -12.49 -7.67 8.34
C PHE A 153 -12.60 -6.15 8.21
N LEU A 154 -12.17 -5.57 7.09
CA LEU A 154 -12.24 -4.12 6.86
C LEU A 154 -13.67 -3.59 6.90
N GLU A 155 -14.61 -4.29 6.25
CA GLU A 155 -16.04 -3.93 6.31
C GLU A 155 -16.54 -3.84 7.76
N GLY A 156 -16.20 -4.83 8.59
CA GLY A 156 -16.61 -4.85 9.99
C GLY A 156 -15.92 -3.84 10.90
N GLN A 157 -14.76 -3.30 10.52
CA GLN A 157 -14.02 -2.33 11.34
C GLN A 157 -14.29 -0.89 10.94
N THR A 158 -14.22 -0.59 9.64
CA THR A 158 -14.24 0.78 9.11
C THR A 158 -15.23 0.96 7.97
N GLY A 159 -15.97 -0.07 7.58
CA GLY A 159 -16.88 -0.04 6.43
C GLY A 159 -17.92 1.07 6.49
N GLU A 160 -18.51 1.33 7.66
CA GLU A 160 -19.50 2.40 7.85
C GLU A 160 -18.92 3.81 7.69
N LEU A 161 -17.61 3.98 7.93
CA LEU A 161 -16.92 5.26 7.78
C LEU A 161 -16.61 5.58 6.31
N VAL A 162 -16.57 4.55 5.45
CA VAL A 162 -16.25 4.67 4.03
C VAL A 162 -17.57 4.84 3.26
N THR A 163 -17.92 6.07 2.90
CA THR A 163 -19.25 6.39 2.33
C THR A 163 -19.21 6.89 0.88
N ASP A 164 -18.05 7.29 0.38
CA ASP A 164 -17.83 7.76 -0.98
C ASP A 164 -16.82 6.88 -1.74
N ASN A 165 -16.72 7.10 -3.05
CA ASN A 165 -15.79 6.38 -3.94
C ASN A 165 -14.55 7.19 -4.31
N LYS A 166 -14.35 8.39 -3.73
CA LYS A 166 -13.17 9.21 -4.02
C LYS A 166 -11.94 8.61 -3.34
N LEU A 167 -10.87 8.34 -4.10
CA LEU A 167 -9.60 7.94 -3.50
C LEU A 167 -8.95 9.12 -2.79
N ASN A 168 -8.54 8.90 -1.55
CA ASN A 168 -7.93 9.91 -0.68
C ASN A 168 -6.41 9.72 -0.57
N PHE A 169 -5.71 10.74 -0.08
CA PHE A 169 -4.28 10.67 0.19
C PHE A 169 -3.94 11.37 1.51
N THR A 170 -2.80 11.01 2.08
CA THR A 170 -2.23 11.69 3.24
C THR A 170 -0.71 11.58 3.19
N PHE A 171 -0.02 12.59 3.72
CA PHE A 171 1.43 12.60 3.80
C PHE A 171 1.90 13.22 5.11
N GLN A 172 3.10 12.85 5.51
CA GLN A 172 3.81 13.43 6.64
C GLN A 172 5.27 13.61 6.22
N LEU A 173 5.76 14.84 6.30
CA LEU A 173 7.16 15.21 6.02
C LEU A 173 7.99 15.19 7.30
#